data_AF-A0A959NG74-F1
#
_entry.id   AF-A0A959NG74-F1
#
_cell.length_a   1.000
_cell.length_b   1.000
_cell.length_c   1.000
_cell.angle_alpha   90.00
_cell.angle_beta   90.00
_cell.angle_gamma   90.00
#
_symmetry.space_group_name_H-M   'P 1'
#
loop_
_entity.id
_entity.type
_entity.pdbx_description
1 polymer ?
#
loop_
_entity_poly.entity_id
_entity_poly.type
_entity_poly.pdbx_seq_one_letter_code
_entity_poly.pdbx_strand_id
1 'polypeptide(L)'
;MYTLKKSLGQHFLKDENICRKILSAVQAHPFLRLLEVGPGGGALTKYLLTIPDIDFKAVEIDKEKVEFLTATYPGIKNKIIHHDFLKTEKP
;
A
#
# COMPACT_ATOMS: atom_id res chain seq x y z
N MET A 1 -9.41 14.44 -3.93
CA MET A 1 -9.97 13.61 -5.01
C MET A 1 -8.80 13.19 -5.88
N TYR A 2 -8.53 11.88 -6.05
CA TYR A 2 -7.42 11.42 -6.90
C TYR A 2 -7.96 10.96 -8.25
N THR A 3 -7.15 11.11 -9.30
CA THR A 3 -7.54 10.72 -10.66
C THR A 3 -6.99 9.33 -10.98
N LEU A 4 -7.75 8.56 -11.76
CA LEU A 4 -7.30 7.28 -12.32
C LEU A 4 -6.33 7.53 -13.47
N LYS A 5 -5.11 6.98 -13.41
CA LYS A 5 -4.19 6.99 -14.55
C LYS A 5 -4.29 5.67 -15.30
N LYS A 6 -5.06 5.66 -16.40
CA LYS A 6 -5.23 4.46 -17.25
C LYS A 6 -3.90 3.91 -17.78
N SER A 7 -2.92 4.79 -18.04
CA SER A 7 -1.57 4.39 -18.47
C SER A 7 -0.81 3.55 -17.42
N LEU A 8 -1.20 3.62 -16.15
CA LEU A 8 -0.62 2.84 -15.06
C LEU A 8 -1.40 1.54 -14.76
N GLY A 9 -2.46 1.24 -15.51
CA GLY A 9 -3.24 0.00 -15.33
C GLY A 9 -3.95 -0.10 -13.97
N GLN A 10 -4.27 1.02 -13.33
CA GLN A 10 -4.85 1.04 -11.98
C GLN A 10 -6.28 0.49 -11.96
N HIS A 11 -6.49 -0.60 -11.21
CA HIS A 11 -7.81 -1.13 -10.84
C HIS A 11 -7.98 -1.10 -9.33
N PHE A 12 -8.90 -0.27 -8.82
CA PHE A 12 -9.06 -0.11 -7.37
C PHE A 12 -10.00 -1.15 -6.78
N LEU A 13 -9.47 -1.92 -5.84
CA LEU A 13 -10.24 -2.78 -4.95
C LEU A 13 -11.11 -1.92 -4.02
N LYS A 14 -12.41 -2.20 -3.98
CA LYS A 14 -13.39 -1.50 -3.14
C LYS A 14 -14.14 -2.44 -2.18
N ASP A 15 -14.04 -3.75 -2.39
CA ASP A 15 -14.74 -4.73 -1.56
C ASP A 15 -13.95 -4.96 -0.26
N GLU A 16 -14.53 -4.49 0.84
CA GLU A 16 -13.95 -4.62 2.18
C GLU A 16 -13.81 -6.08 2.64
N ASN A 17 -14.71 -6.97 2.22
CA ASN A 17 -14.62 -8.39 2.55
C ASN A 17 -13.42 -9.03 1.84
N ILE A 18 -13.16 -8.65 0.60
CA ILE A 18 -11.96 -9.10 -0.13
C ILE A 18 -10.70 -8.56 0.54
N CYS A 19 -10.66 -7.28 0.94
CA CYS A 19 -9.53 -6.73 1.69
C CYS A 19 -9.24 -7.53 2.98
N ARG A 20 -10.28 -7.86 3.76
CA ARG A 20 -10.13 -8.66 4.98
C ARG A 20 -9.61 -10.07 4.69
N LYS A 21 -10.10 -10.72 3.64
CA LYS A 21 -9.62 -12.05 3.21
C LYS A 21 -8.13 -12.01 2.83
N ILE A 22 -7.70 -10.96 2.12
CA ILE A 22 -6.29 -10.76 1.77
C ILE A 22 -5.45 -10.58 3.04
N LEU A 23 -5.90 -9.73 3.98
CA LEU A 23 -5.22 -9.54 5.26
C LEU A 23 -5.06 -10.88 6.01
N SER A 24 -6.14 -11.67 6.11
CA SER A 24 -6.10 -12.99 6.75
C SER A 24 -5.12 -13.94 6.07
N ALA A 25 -5.03 -13.93 4.74
CA ALA A 25 -4.07 -14.75 3.99
C ALA A 25 -2.62 -14.32 4.24
N VAL A 26 -2.36 -13.01 4.30
CA VAL A 26 -1.04 -12.45 4.65
C VAL A 26 -0.63 -12.88 6.05
N GLN A 27 -1.54 -12.77 7.03
CA GLN A 27 -1.29 -13.13 8.43
C GLN A 27 -1.31 -14.64 8.72
N ALA A 28 -1.52 -15.49 7.71
CA ALA A 28 -1.49 -16.94 7.88
C ALA A 28 -0.10 -17.48 8.25
N HIS A 29 0.96 -16.68 8.04
CA HIS A 29 2.34 -17.02 8.39
C HIS A 29 2.99 -15.87 9.17
N PRO A 30 3.95 -16.14 10.07
CA PRO A 30 4.69 -15.09 10.75
C PRO A 30 5.62 -14.37 9.77
N PHE A 31 5.70 -13.04 9.90
CA PHE A 31 6.63 -12.20 9.17
C PHE A 31 7.02 -10.98 10.02
N LEU A 32 8.21 -10.44 9.75
CA LEU A 32 8.71 -9.22 10.40
C LEU A 32 8.72 -8.02 9.44
N ARG A 33 8.68 -8.27 8.12
CA ARG A 33 8.76 -7.25 7.08
C ARG A 33 7.65 -7.46 6.07
N LEU A 34 6.98 -6.39 5.68
CA LEU A 34 5.91 -6.41 4.70
C LEU A 34 6.07 -5.23 3.75
N LEU A 35 6.04 -5.52 2.44
CA LEU A 35 6.08 -4.52 1.40
C LEU A 35 4.77 -4.54 0.60
N GLU A 36 4.07 -3.41 0.56
CA GLU A 36 2.96 -3.19 -0.37
C GLU A 36 3.47 -2.53 -1.66
N VAL A 37 3.27 -3.19 -2.80
CA VAL A 37 3.59 -2.63 -4.12
C VAL A 37 2.32 -2.06 -4.74
N GLY A 38 2.33 -0.78 -5.09
CA GLY A 38 1.16 -0.10 -5.66
C GLY A 38 -0.02 0.03 -4.68
N PRO A 39 0.15 0.71 -3.54
CA PRO A 39 -0.93 0.92 -2.57
C PRO A 39 -2.13 1.67 -3.16
N GLY A 40 -1.91 2.49 -4.21
CA GLY A 40 -2.97 3.08 -5.02
C GLY A 40 -3.98 3.91 -4.23
N GLY A 41 -5.19 3.38 -4.03
CA GLY A 41 -6.25 4.04 -3.26
C GLY A 41 -6.22 3.78 -1.76
N GLY A 42 -5.29 2.96 -1.25
CA GLY A 42 -5.17 2.62 0.17
C GLY A 42 -6.12 1.52 0.64
N ALA A 43 -6.68 0.75 -0.28
CA ALA A 43 -7.69 -0.28 0.01
C ALA A 43 -7.16 -1.36 0.98
N LEU A 44 -5.91 -1.78 0.77
CA LEU A 44 -5.21 -2.72 1.66
C LEU A 44 -4.38 -1.98 2.71
N THR A 45 -3.68 -0.90 2.34
CA THR A 45 -2.90 -0.04 3.24
C THR A 45 -3.57 0.21 4.60
N LYS A 46 -4.86 0.56 4.63
CA LYS A 46 -5.58 0.85 5.88
C LYS A 46 -5.68 -0.34 6.84
N TYR A 47 -5.60 -1.56 6.32
CA TYR A 47 -5.59 -2.81 7.09
C TYR A 47 -4.15 -3.24 7.40
N LEU A 48 -3.23 -3.12 6.44
CA LEU A 48 -1.83 -3.52 6.65
C LEU A 48 -1.15 -2.68 7.73
N LEU A 49 -1.50 -1.40 7.84
CA LEU A 49 -1.00 -0.50 8.89
C LEU A 49 -1.45 -0.89 10.31
N THR A 50 -2.48 -1.72 10.47
CA THR A 50 -2.95 -2.16 11.80
C THR A 50 -2.23 -3.40 12.31
N ILE A 51 -1.35 -4.00 11.50
CA ILE A 51 -0.58 -5.17 11.92
C ILE A 51 0.52 -4.70 12.88
N PRO A 52 0.55 -5.19 14.12
CA PRO A 52 1.56 -4.80 15.09
C PRO A 52 2.92 -5.43 14.77
N ASP A 53 3.98 -4.83 15.29
CA ASP A 53 5.33 -5.42 15.36
C ASP A 53 5.95 -5.83 14.01
N ILE A 54 5.59 -5.14 12.93
CA ILE A 54 6.18 -5.33 11.60
C ILE A 54 6.84 -4.04 11.08
N ASP A 55 7.91 -4.22 10.31
CA ASP A 55 8.46 -3.19 9.44
C ASP A 55 7.67 -3.19 8.11
N PHE A 56 6.66 -2.33 8.06
CA PHE A 56 5.82 -2.12 6.89
C PHE A 56 6.39 -1.00 6.01
N LYS A 57 6.47 -1.26 4.71
CA LYS A 57 6.77 -0.27 3.67
C LYS A 57 5.79 -0.36 2.52
N ALA A 58 5.64 0.74 1.79
CA ALA A 58 4.89 0.78 0.55
C ALA A 58 5.70 1.46 -0.56
N VAL A 59 5.62 0.96 -1.80
CA VAL A 59 6.23 1.60 -2.97
C VAL A 59 5.13 1.99 -3.94
N GLU A 60 5.08 3.26 -4.30
CA GLU A 60 4.10 3.82 -5.22
C GLU A 60 4.80 4.66 -6.28
N ILE A 61 4.43 4.48 -7.54
CA ILE A 61 5.00 5.22 -8.68
C ILE A 61 4.26 6.54 -8.92
N ASP A 62 2.97 6.58 -8.56
CA ASP A 62 2.10 7.72 -8.77
C ASP A 62 2.19 8.74 -7.62
N LYS A 63 2.80 9.90 -7.89
CA LYS A 63 2.99 10.99 -6.93
C LYS A 63 1.69 11.44 -6.26
N GLU A 64 0.59 11.54 -7.01
CA GLU A 64 -0.71 11.96 -6.47
C GLU A 64 -1.23 10.98 -5.41
N LYS A 65 -0.90 9.69 -5.57
CA LYS A 65 -1.27 8.65 -4.61
C LYS A 65 -0.40 8.69 -3.37
N VAL A 66 0.89 8.97 -3.51
CA VAL A 66 1.79 9.17 -2.37
C VAL A 66 1.28 10.32 -1.48
N GLU A 67 0.94 11.45 -2.09
CA GLU A 67 0.39 12.61 -1.36
C GLU A 67 -0.94 12.29 -0.70
N PHE A 68 -1.86 11.65 -1.43
CA PHE A 68 -3.15 11.21 -0.90
C PHE A 68 -3.01 10.26 0.29
N LEU A 69 -2.15 9.24 0.18
CA LEU A 69 -1.93 8.24 1.24
C LEU A 69 -1.28 8.87 2.46
N THR A 70 -0.32 9.76 2.27
CA THR A 70 0.35 10.49 3.36
C THR A 70 -0.62 11.38 4.13
N ALA A 71 -1.55 12.04 3.43
CA ALA A 71 -2.59 12.86 4.06
C ALA A 71 -3.68 12.02 4.75
N THR A 72 -4.04 10.88 4.18
CA THR A 72 -5.15 10.03 4.67
C THR A 72 -4.72 9.13 5.83
N TYR A 73 -3.48 8.64 5.80
CA TYR A 73 -2.95 7.68 6.77
C TYR A 73 -1.64 8.21 7.37
N PRO A 74 -1.69 9.00 8.46
CA PRO A 74 -0.47 9.57 9.06
C PRO A 74 0.60 8.52 9.39
N GLY A 75 0.19 7.30 9.75
CA GLY A 75 1.07 6.16 10.02
C GLY A 75 1.90 5.67 8.83
N ILE A 76 1.59 6.08 7.59
CA ILE A 76 2.34 5.71 6.38
C ILE A 76 3.43 6.73 6.00
N LYS A 77 3.42 7.94 6.55
CA LYS A 77 4.22 9.08 6.06
C LYS A 77 5.71 8.77 5.88
N ASN A 78 6.29 7.97 6.78
CA ASN A 78 7.71 7.59 6.74
C ASN A 78 7.93 6.15 6.24
N LYS A 79 6.88 5.51 5.71
CA LYS A 79 6.86 4.12 5.25
C LYS A 79 6.61 4.02 3.75
N ILE A 80 6.12 5.10 3.12
CA ILE A 80 5.88 5.14 1.68
C ILE A 80 7.08 5.70 0.91
N ILE A 81 7.45 5.01 -0.17
CA ILE A 81 8.56 5.33 -1.06
C ILE A 81 7.95 5.69 -2.42
N HIS A 82 8.20 6.91 -2.89
CA HIS A 82 7.81 7.34 -4.23
C HIS A 82 8.85 6.87 -5.26
N HIS A 83 8.62 5.71 -5.88
CA HIS A 83 9.54 5.13 -6.87
C HIS A 83 8.85 4.11 -7.78
N ASP A 84 9.41 3.88 -8.96
CA ASP A 84 9.07 2.73 -9.80
C ASP A 84 9.64 1.46 -9.16
N PHE A 85 8.78 0.59 -8.64
CA PHE A 85 9.17 -0.64 -7.94
C PHE A 85 10.11 -1.52 -8.78
N LEU A 86 9.93 -1.57 -10.10
CA LEU A 86 10.77 -2.38 -11.00
C LEU A 86 12.19 -1.81 -11.16
N LYS A 87 12.42 -0.58 -10.72
CA LYS A 87 13.71 0.12 -10.77
C LYS A 87 14.27 0.45 -9.39
N THR A 88 13.58 0.09 -8.31
CA THR A 88 14.05 0.35 -6.94
C THR A 88 15.08 -0.70 -6.52
N GLU A 89 16.06 -0.30 -5.72
CA GLU A 89 16.82 -1.25 -4.91
C GLU A 89 15.92 -1.92 -3.86
N LYS A 90 16.38 -3.00 -3.20
CA LYS A 90 15.56 -3.69 -2.20
C LYS A 90 15.18 -2.74 -1.06
N PRO A 91 13.89 -2.40 -0.91
CA PRO A 91 13.43 -1.42 0.07
C PRO A 91 13.39 -2.00 1.48
#